data_AF-A0A3B3SMS0-F1
#
_entry.id   AF-A0A3B3SMS0-F1
#
_cell.length_a   1.000
_cell.length_b   1.000
_cell.length_c   1.000
_cell.angle_alpha   90.00
_cell.angle_beta   90.00
_cell.angle_gamma   90.00
#
_symmetry.space_group_name_H-M   'P 1'
#
loop_
_entity.id
_entity.type
_entity.pdbx_description
1 polymer ?
#
loop_
_entity_poly.entity_id
_entity_poly.type
_entity_poly.pdbx_seq_one_letter_code
_entity_poly.pdbx_strand_id
1 'polypeptide(L)'
;MDILPRVNFYSSMIPLPPSKGYWDKLHSLISKFIWNGKRPRLRIKTLQRDKTQGGLGLPNFKMYFWAFVLRPISTWFNPVSSVSWKLIEENISQPYRLQDLVYSNIPSKEAKSRLGPIISYLLRICHTVMNHTKVDLKWHKHSPVFNSFSLLIGKKPISFPSWRNKGVNVFNDLFDEDGLRAFSDLQAEYDLPGASFFFYLQLRSAMKAYGVPWGVPLLTHPLHQLCAPQKQTRGLVSKLYKFISDPRTPLPAESVWRRDLTLVGEEEICWDTIWDTIWDNLYDTSKNPDHQLIHYKFIHRMYLTPRKLYAMKIITSPNCDLCTLNAVGSFMHMYWDCPNVSAFWKQISATLSDLLEVTVPNVTPLVGKEPKLVQVVQ
;
A
#
# COMPACT_ATOMS: atom_id res chain seq x y z
N MET A 1 18.98 -13.12 3.04
CA MET A 1 19.48 -11.86 3.66
C MET A 1 19.28 -11.95 5.17
N ASP A 2 20.35 -12.14 5.94
CA ASP A 2 20.29 -12.36 7.41
C ASP A 2 20.05 -11.06 8.22
N ILE A 3 20.14 -9.90 7.57
CA ILE A 3 20.03 -8.59 8.26
C ILE A 3 18.58 -8.30 8.69
N LEU A 4 17.58 -8.65 7.86
CA LEU A 4 16.18 -8.33 8.14
C LEU A 4 15.66 -9.00 9.43
N PRO A 5 15.83 -10.32 9.64
CA PRO A 5 15.40 -10.95 10.89
C PRO A 5 16.03 -10.30 12.13
N ARG A 6 17.31 -9.94 12.08
CA ARG A 6 18.03 -9.28 13.18
C ARG A 6 17.43 -7.90 13.49
N VAL A 7 17.18 -7.06 12.48
CA VAL A 7 16.56 -5.73 12.68
C VAL A 7 15.11 -5.88 13.16
N ASN A 8 14.38 -6.87 12.63
CA ASN A 8 13.01 -7.15 13.03
C ASN A 8 12.90 -7.59 14.49
N PHE A 9 13.87 -8.38 14.98
CA PHE A 9 13.93 -8.77 16.39
C PHE A 9 13.96 -7.54 17.30
N TYR A 10 14.90 -6.62 17.08
CA TYR A 10 14.98 -5.38 17.86
C TYR A 10 13.71 -4.52 17.72
N SER A 11 13.19 -4.41 16.49
CA SER A 11 11.95 -3.68 16.20
C SER A 11 10.75 -4.24 16.97
N SER A 12 10.71 -5.56 17.16
CA SER A 12 9.63 -6.24 17.89
C SER A 12 9.74 -6.09 19.40
N MET A 13 10.97 -6.00 19.93
CA MET A 13 11.24 -5.91 21.37
C MET A 13 11.09 -4.49 21.91
N ILE A 14 11.41 -3.48 21.08
CA ILE A 14 11.45 -2.08 21.50
C ILE A 14 10.54 -1.26 20.56
N PRO A 15 9.22 -1.18 20.84
CA PRO A 15 8.28 -0.41 20.04
C PRO A 15 8.37 1.08 20.38
N LEU A 16 9.57 1.66 20.29
CA LEU A 16 9.86 3.07 20.58
C LEU A 16 10.59 3.70 19.40
N PRO A 17 10.52 5.03 19.24
CA PRO A 17 11.20 5.70 18.14
C PRO A 17 12.71 5.46 18.21
N PRO A 18 13.35 4.99 17.11
CA PRO A 18 14.80 4.90 17.07
C PRO A 18 15.41 6.30 17.04
N SER A 19 16.72 6.38 17.26
CA SER A 19 17.46 7.63 17.20
C SER A 19 17.30 8.33 15.83
N LYS A 20 17.39 9.67 15.85
CA LYS A 20 17.27 10.49 14.64
C LYS A 20 18.30 10.02 13.59
N GLY A 21 17.85 9.84 12.36
CA GLY A 21 18.70 9.39 11.25
C GLY A 21 18.99 7.89 11.19
N TYR A 22 18.48 7.08 12.14
CA TYR A 22 18.67 5.62 12.13
C TYR A 22 18.23 4.98 10.79
N TRP A 23 17.01 5.30 10.34
CA TRP A 23 16.47 4.74 9.10
C TRP A 23 17.25 5.21 7.86
N ASP A 24 17.70 6.46 7.84
CA ASP A 24 18.44 7.02 6.71
C ASP A 24 19.83 6.38 6.60
N LYS A 25 20.50 6.16 7.74
CA LYS A 25 21.77 5.43 7.81
C LYS A 25 21.61 3.99 7.33
N LEU A 26 20.60 3.28 7.83
CA LEU A 26 20.32 1.90 7.41
C LEU A 26 20.02 1.83 5.91
N HIS A 27 19.18 2.74 5.41
CA HIS A 27 18.86 2.83 4.00
C HIS A 27 20.10 3.10 3.13
N SER A 28 20.99 3.98 3.57
CA SER A 28 22.25 4.28 2.89
C SER A 28 23.18 3.05 2.80
N LEU A 29 23.34 2.32 3.90
CA LEU A 29 24.15 1.10 3.93
C LEU A 29 23.59 0.01 3.00
N ILE A 30 22.27 -0.20 3.04
CA ILE A 30 21.58 -1.18 2.18
C ILE A 30 21.68 -0.77 0.71
N SER A 31 21.52 0.52 0.42
CA SER A 31 21.67 1.03 -0.95
C SER A 31 23.10 0.83 -1.47
N LYS A 32 24.13 1.16 -0.66
CA LYS A 32 25.53 0.95 -1.02
C LYS A 32 25.84 -0.53 -1.28
N PHE A 33 25.27 -1.43 -0.47
CA PHE A 33 25.40 -2.87 -0.65
C PHE A 33 24.75 -3.36 -1.96
N ILE A 34 23.48 -3.02 -2.19
CA ILE A 34 22.73 -3.46 -3.39
C ILE A 34 23.41 -2.98 -4.68
N TRP A 35 23.91 -1.75 -4.69
CA TRP A 35 24.51 -1.16 -5.89
C TRP A 35 26.02 -1.35 -5.97
N ASN A 36 26.63 -2.04 -5.01
CA ASN A 36 28.08 -2.19 -4.90
C ASN A 36 28.84 -0.86 -5.06
N GLY A 37 28.35 0.18 -4.37
CA GLY A 37 28.86 1.55 -4.46
C GLY A 37 28.59 2.30 -5.79
N LYS A 38 28.00 1.65 -6.80
CA LYS A 38 27.65 2.28 -8.08
C LYS A 38 26.38 3.11 -7.96
N ARG A 39 26.13 3.96 -8.97
CA ARG A 39 24.91 4.76 -9.05
C ARG A 39 23.68 3.83 -9.22
N PRO A 40 22.61 4.02 -8.42
CA PRO A 40 21.36 3.27 -8.58
C PRO A 40 20.78 3.41 -9.98
N ARG A 41 20.51 2.27 -10.64
CA ARG A 41 19.82 2.24 -11.94
C ARG A 41 18.30 2.27 -11.81
N LEU A 42 17.79 1.79 -10.67
CA LEU A 42 16.38 1.86 -10.31
C LEU A 42 16.21 2.54 -8.95
N ARG A 43 15.05 3.15 -8.77
CA ARG A 43 14.67 3.69 -7.47
C ARG A 43 14.47 2.53 -6.50
N ILE A 44 15.01 2.65 -5.30
CA ILE A 44 14.86 1.65 -4.23
C ILE A 44 13.38 1.34 -3.93
N LYS A 45 12.50 2.35 -4.02
CA LYS A 45 11.04 2.19 -3.84
C LYS A 45 10.42 1.26 -4.88
N THR A 46 10.98 1.20 -6.10
CA THR A 46 10.57 0.24 -7.14
C THR A 46 10.98 -1.17 -6.74
N LEU A 47 12.21 -1.35 -6.27
CA LEU A 47 12.71 -2.65 -5.80
C LEU A 47 11.91 -3.18 -4.60
N GLN A 48 11.40 -2.28 -3.75
CA GLN A 48 10.61 -2.60 -2.56
C GLN A 48 9.17 -3.04 -2.84
N ARG A 49 8.66 -2.86 -4.07
CA ARG A 49 7.35 -3.37 -4.46
C ARG A 49 7.34 -4.90 -4.46
N ASP A 50 6.14 -5.47 -4.41
CA ASP A 50 5.96 -6.90 -4.61
C ASP A 50 6.43 -7.30 -6.02
N LYS A 51 6.78 -8.57 -6.17
CA LYS A 51 7.21 -9.17 -7.43
C LYS A 51 6.10 -9.12 -8.49
N THR A 52 4.85 -9.31 -8.07
CA THR A 52 3.68 -9.21 -8.96
C THR A 52 3.36 -7.78 -9.39
N GLN A 53 3.98 -6.78 -8.75
CA GLN A 53 3.79 -5.35 -9.02
C GLN A 53 5.07 -4.71 -9.60
N GLY A 54 5.90 -5.51 -10.25
CA GLY A 54 7.15 -5.10 -10.90
C GLY A 54 8.30 -4.73 -9.96
N GLY A 55 8.24 -5.12 -8.69
CA GLY A 55 9.36 -5.02 -7.75
C GLY A 55 10.23 -6.28 -7.68
N LEU A 56 11.13 -6.31 -6.71
CA LEU A 56 11.92 -7.49 -6.35
C LEU A 56 11.61 -8.00 -4.95
N GLY A 57 10.61 -7.43 -4.27
CA GLY A 57 10.27 -7.74 -2.88
C GLY A 57 11.34 -7.30 -1.89
N LEU A 58 12.11 -6.25 -2.20
CA LEU A 58 13.14 -5.75 -1.29
C LEU A 58 12.49 -5.27 0.03
N PRO A 59 12.91 -5.76 1.21
CA PRO A 59 12.32 -5.34 2.47
C PRO A 59 12.49 -3.85 2.76
N ASN A 60 11.41 -3.19 3.19
CA ASN A 60 11.48 -1.85 3.78
C ASN A 60 11.49 -1.96 5.32
N PHE A 61 12.67 -1.82 5.91
CA PHE A 61 12.87 -1.95 7.35
C PHE A 61 12.00 -1.01 8.19
N LYS A 62 11.77 0.22 7.71
CA LYS A 62 10.94 1.21 8.41
C LYS A 62 9.47 0.80 8.42
N MET A 63 8.96 0.29 7.30
CA MET A 63 7.59 -0.21 7.21
C MET A 63 7.40 -1.49 8.03
N TYR A 64 8.40 -2.38 8.06
CA TYR A 64 8.38 -3.53 8.96
C TYR A 64 8.32 -3.10 10.42
N PHE A 65 9.15 -2.14 10.82
CA PHE A 65 9.10 -1.57 12.16
C PHE A 65 7.72 -0.99 12.50
N TRP A 66 7.10 -0.24 11.57
CA TRP A 66 5.72 0.22 11.76
C TRP A 66 4.74 -0.95 11.93
N ALA A 67 4.85 -2.00 11.13
CA ALA A 67 4.01 -3.19 11.26
C ALA A 67 4.17 -3.88 12.64
N PHE A 68 5.38 -3.92 13.20
CA PHE A 68 5.60 -4.42 14.56
C PHE A 68 4.97 -3.52 15.62
N VAL A 69 5.12 -2.20 15.50
CA VAL A 69 4.52 -1.23 16.44
C VAL A 69 3.00 -1.30 16.41
N LEU A 70 2.38 -1.56 15.25
CA LEU A 70 0.93 -1.65 15.10
C LEU A 70 0.35 -3.03 15.46
N ARG A 71 1.19 -4.05 15.65
CA ARG A 71 0.74 -5.41 16.01
C ARG A 71 -0.21 -5.45 17.23
N PRO A 72 0.00 -4.68 18.32
CA PRO A 72 -0.90 -4.67 19.48
C PRO A 72 -2.35 -4.29 19.15
N ILE A 73 -2.60 -3.55 18.06
CA ILE A 73 -3.94 -3.11 17.68
C ILE A 73 -4.90 -4.30 17.46
N SER A 74 -4.43 -5.46 16.99
CA SER A 74 -5.29 -6.64 16.87
C SER A 74 -5.82 -7.11 18.22
N THR A 75 -5.01 -6.99 19.27
CA THR A 75 -5.42 -7.30 20.65
C THR A 75 -6.38 -6.23 21.17
N TRP A 76 -6.15 -4.96 20.85
CA TRP A 76 -7.04 -3.87 21.25
C TRP A 76 -8.44 -4.03 20.67
N PHE A 77 -8.53 -4.46 19.41
CA PHE A 77 -9.83 -4.72 18.76
C PHE A 77 -10.47 -6.05 19.13
N ASN A 78 -9.74 -6.97 19.78
CA ASN A 78 -10.28 -8.26 20.18
C ASN A 78 -10.73 -8.22 21.65
N PRO A 79 -12.05 -8.19 21.93
CA PRO A 79 -12.56 -8.14 23.30
C PRO A 79 -12.20 -9.39 24.11
N VAL A 80 -12.09 -10.55 23.44
CA VAL A 80 -11.81 -11.86 24.08
C VAL A 80 -10.32 -12.07 24.35
N SER A 81 -9.44 -11.20 23.86
CA SER A 81 -8.00 -11.37 24.05
C SER A 81 -7.62 -11.24 25.53
N SER A 82 -6.95 -12.26 26.06
CA SER A 82 -6.56 -12.42 27.48
C SER A 82 -5.07 -12.16 27.75
N VAL A 83 -4.38 -11.40 26.89
CA VAL A 83 -2.96 -11.12 27.10
C VAL A 83 -2.74 -10.18 28.29
N SER A 84 -1.74 -10.50 29.12
CA SER A 84 -1.53 -9.88 30.44
C SER A 84 -1.33 -8.36 30.37
N TRP A 85 -0.69 -7.87 29.30
CA TRP A 85 -0.41 -6.44 29.14
C TRP A 85 -1.63 -5.62 28.71
N LYS A 86 -2.69 -6.24 28.16
CA LYS A 86 -3.89 -5.51 27.71
C LYS A 86 -4.57 -4.80 28.88
N LEU A 87 -4.69 -5.48 30.03
CA LEU A 87 -5.26 -4.90 31.25
C LEU A 87 -4.46 -3.68 31.73
N ILE A 88 -3.13 -3.71 31.60
CA ILE A 88 -2.27 -2.58 31.99
C ILE A 88 -2.59 -1.38 31.09
N GLU A 89 -2.66 -1.58 29.78
CA GLU A 89 -2.98 -0.51 28.84
C GLU A 89 -4.43 0.00 29.00
N GLU A 90 -5.40 -0.87 29.31
CA GLU A 90 -6.79 -0.47 29.61
C GLU A 90 -6.88 0.40 30.86
N ASN A 91 -6.09 0.11 31.89
CA ASN A 91 -6.04 0.93 33.11
C ASN A 91 -5.37 2.29 32.85
N ILE A 92 -4.25 2.31 32.11
CA ILE A 92 -3.58 3.57 31.72
C ILE A 92 -4.50 4.42 30.83
N SER A 93 -5.30 3.77 29.99
CA SER A 93 -6.16 4.45 29.02
C SER A 93 -7.43 5.03 29.63
N GLN A 94 -7.73 4.81 30.92
CA GLN A 94 -8.93 5.38 31.52
C GLN A 94 -8.96 6.92 31.41
N PRO A 95 -10.11 7.53 31.11
CA PRO A 95 -11.43 6.92 30.95
C PRO A 95 -11.74 6.40 29.54
N TYR A 96 -10.79 6.36 28.60
CA TYR A 96 -10.99 5.92 27.21
C TYR A 96 -11.07 4.40 27.11
N ARG A 97 -11.83 3.88 26.13
CA ARG A 97 -11.72 2.46 25.77
C ARG A 97 -10.48 2.28 24.91
N LEU A 98 -9.74 1.21 25.14
CA LEU A 98 -8.46 0.96 24.46
C LEU A 98 -8.61 0.93 22.93
N GLN A 99 -9.64 0.25 22.43
CA GLN A 99 -9.96 0.19 20.99
C GLN A 99 -10.30 1.56 20.36
N ASP A 100 -10.91 2.47 21.12
CA ASP A 100 -11.35 3.78 20.62
C ASP A 100 -10.16 4.73 20.42
N LEU A 101 -9.05 4.50 21.16
CA LEU A 101 -7.85 5.33 21.08
C LEU A 101 -7.26 5.40 19.67
N VAL A 102 -7.41 4.34 18.88
CA VAL A 102 -6.90 4.28 17.50
C VAL A 102 -7.53 5.38 16.63
N TYR A 103 -8.80 5.71 16.88
CA TYR A 103 -9.62 6.60 16.06
C TYR A 103 -10.06 7.88 16.79
N SER A 104 -9.62 8.08 18.04
CA SER A 104 -9.97 9.25 18.85
C SER A 104 -9.23 10.53 18.44
N ASN A 105 -8.18 10.42 17.61
CA ASN A 105 -7.38 11.54 17.10
C ASN A 105 -6.80 12.46 18.21
N ILE A 106 -6.43 11.87 19.35
CA ILE A 106 -5.86 12.61 20.48
C ILE A 106 -4.57 13.35 20.05
N PRO A 107 -4.43 14.65 20.38
CA PRO A 107 -3.22 15.40 20.09
C PRO A 107 -1.97 14.74 20.68
N SER A 108 -0.87 14.66 19.92
CA SER A 108 0.33 13.90 20.34
C SER A 108 0.94 14.36 21.67
N LYS A 109 0.80 15.64 22.04
CA LYS A 109 1.26 16.15 23.35
C LYS A 109 0.42 15.57 24.50
N GLU A 110 -0.90 15.57 24.33
CA GLU A 110 -1.84 15.02 25.31
C GLU A 110 -1.67 13.51 25.46
N ALA A 111 -1.58 12.79 24.33
CA ALA A 111 -1.35 11.34 24.32
C ALA A 111 -0.08 10.96 25.08
N LYS A 112 1.03 11.70 24.89
CA LYS A 112 2.30 11.43 25.60
C LYS A 112 2.17 11.63 27.11
N SER A 113 1.47 12.69 27.53
CA SER A 113 1.32 13.01 28.95
C SER A 113 0.40 12.03 29.68
N ARG A 114 -0.66 11.55 29.02
CA ARG A 114 -1.72 10.75 29.65
C ARG A 114 -1.55 9.25 29.46
N LEU A 115 -1.13 8.82 28.27
CA LEU A 115 -1.12 7.41 27.87
C LEU A 115 0.29 6.78 27.92
N GLY A 116 1.30 7.56 28.28
CA GLY A 116 2.69 7.11 28.33
C GLY A 116 3.35 6.94 26.95
N PRO A 117 4.62 6.51 26.91
CA PRO A 117 5.43 6.54 25.69
C PRO A 117 5.04 5.48 24.66
N ILE A 118 4.58 4.30 25.09
CA ILE A 118 4.27 3.18 24.19
C ILE A 118 2.97 3.46 23.42
N ILE A 119 1.86 3.68 24.13
CA ILE A 119 0.55 3.96 23.52
C ILE A 119 0.62 5.23 22.66
N SER A 120 1.21 6.32 23.18
CA SER A 120 1.32 7.57 22.40
C SER A 120 2.16 7.40 21.13
N TYR A 121 3.21 6.57 21.17
CA TYR A 121 4.00 6.30 19.99
C TYR A 121 3.25 5.42 18.98
N LEU A 122 2.56 4.38 19.45
CA LEU A 122 1.71 3.54 18.62
C LEU A 122 0.66 4.37 17.89
N LEU A 123 -0.07 5.25 18.60
CA LEU A 123 -1.06 6.16 18.00
C LEU A 123 -0.42 7.08 16.94
N ARG A 124 0.77 7.61 17.21
CA ARG A 124 1.52 8.41 16.23
C ARG A 124 1.88 7.60 14.97
N ILE A 125 2.33 6.35 15.13
CA ILE A 125 2.63 5.47 14.00
C ILE A 125 1.35 5.12 13.25
N CYS A 126 0.23 4.89 13.94
CA CYS A 126 -1.06 4.64 13.31
C CYS A 126 -1.46 5.81 12.39
N HIS A 127 -1.43 7.04 12.90
CA HIS A 127 -1.70 8.24 12.08
C HIS A 127 -0.71 8.39 10.91
N THR A 128 0.59 8.13 11.16
CA THR A 128 1.61 8.16 10.10
C THR A 128 1.32 7.14 9.00
N VAL A 129 0.89 5.93 9.37
CA VAL A 129 0.52 4.87 8.43
C VAL A 129 -0.75 5.24 7.68
N MET A 130 -1.81 5.71 8.37
CA MET A 130 -3.06 6.12 7.71
C MET A 130 -2.82 7.21 6.65
N ASN A 131 -1.96 8.19 6.95
CA ASN A 131 -1.54 9.21 5.99
C ASN A 131 -0.68 8.62 4.86
N HIS A 132 0.28 7.74 5.19
CA HIS A 132 1.14 7.11 4.20
C HIS A 132 0.35 6.27 3.20
N THR A 133 -0.61 5.50 3.72
CA THR A 133 -1.50 4.66 2.94
C THR A 133 -2.72 5.43 2.48
N LYS A 134 -2.89 6.75 2.64
CA LYS A 134 -4.07 7.48 2.10
C LYS A 134 -5.43 6.79 2.35
N VAL A 135 -5.58 6.06 3.46
CA VAL A 135 -6.79 5.30 3.85
C VAL A 135 -7.47 6.00 5.02
N ASP A 136 -7.24 7.32 5.13
CA ASP A 136 -7.87 8.11 6.18
C ASP A 136 -9.37 8.24 5.87
N LEU A 137 -10.11 7.21 6.25
CA LEU A 137 -11.55 7.20 6.24
C LEU A 137 -11.97 7.93 7.51
N LYS A 138 -12.20 9.24 7.38
CA LYS A 138 -12.49 10.13 8.52
C LYS A 138 -13.65 9.63 9.40
N TRP A 139 -14.68 9.04 8.79
CA TRP A 139 -15.88 8.53 9.46
C TRP A 139 -16.17 7.10 9.02
N HIS A 140 -16.33 6.20 9.99
CA HIS A 140 -16.51 4.77 9.77
C HIS A 140 -17.29 4.13 10.94
N LYS A 141 -17.71 2.86 10.78
CA LYS A 141 -18.49 2.12 11.81
C LYS A 141 -17.87 2.21 13.22
N HIS A 142 -16.55 2.10 13.32
CA HIS A 142 -15.83 2.11 14.60
C HIS A 142 -15.36 3.51 15.07
N SER A 143 -15.86 4.59 14.49
CA SER A 143 -15.47 5.94 14.92
C SER A 143 -16.06 6.20 16.30
N PRO A 144 -15.26 6.61 17.31
CA PRO A 144 -15.77 6.83 18.65
C PRO A 144 -16.65 8.08 18.70
N VAL A 145 -17.83 7.94 19.30
CA VAL A 145 -18.77 9.05 19.56
C VAL A 145 -18.24 9.92 20.69
N PHE A 146 -17.73 9.29 21.74
CA PHE A 146 -17.27 9.95 22.95
C PHE A 146 -15.75 10.07 22.99
N ASN A 147 -15.27 11.12 23.64
CA ASN A 147 -13.84 11.40 23.85
C ASN A 147 -13.00 11.41 22.55
N SER A 148 -13.65 11.70 21.41
CA SER A 148 -13.02 11.88 20.11
C SER A 148 -12.69 13.35 19.90
N PHE A 149 -11.51 13.63 19.36
CA PHE A 149 -11.08 14.96 18.95
C PHE A 149 -11.49 15.29 17.51
N SER A 150 -12.05 14.32 16.79
CA SER A 150 -12.62 14.51 15.44
C SER A 150 -14.04 15.05 15.47
N LEU A 151 -14.80 14.80 16.55
CA LEU A 151 -16.19 15.22 16.73
C LEU A 151 -16.32 15.99 18.06
N LEU A 152 -16.65 17.28 17.99
CA LEU A 152 -16.72 18.15 19.17
C LEU A 152 -18.10 18.79 19.31
N ILE A 153 -18.52 19.01 20.56
CA ILE A 153 -19.67 19.88 20.90
C ILE A 153 -19.12 21.01 21.77
N GLY A 154 -19.41 22.26 21.38
CA GLY A 154 -18.88 23.43 22.10
C GLY A 154 -17.35 23.48 22.15
N LYS A 155 -16.67 23.02 21.07
CA LYS A 155 -15.21 22.92 20.95
C LYS A 155 -14.53 21.97 21.94
N LYS A 156 -15.29 21.08 22.60
CA LYS A 156 -14.76 20.06 23.52
C LYS A 156 -15.14 18.66 23.03
N PRO A 157 -14.29 17.65 23.28
CA PRO A 157 -14.65 16.25 23.05
C PRO A 157 -15.94 15.91 23.80
N ILE A 158 -16.82 15.17 23.12
CA ILE A 158 -18.11 14.81 23.69
C ILE A 158 -17.91 13.83 24.85
N SER A 159 -18.48 14.15 26.01
CA SER A 159 -18.54 13.24 27.15
C SER A 159 -19.98 13.16 27.65
N PHE A 160 -20.56 11.97 27.57
CA PHE A 160 -21.91 11.72 28.05
C PHE A 160 -22.02 10.31 28.68
N PRO A 161 -21.61 10.15 29.95
CA PRO A 161 -21.53 8.85 30.60
C PRO A 161 -22.87 8.08 30.63
N SER A 162 -24.00 8.78 30.68
CA SER A 162 -25.34 8.16 30.71
C SER A 162 -25.67 7.33 29.48
N TRP A 163 -25.15 7.71 28.30
CA TRP A 163 -25.28 6.90 27.08
C TRP A 163 -24.17 5.87 26.99
N ARG A 164 -22.94 6.28 27.34
CA ARG A 164 -21.76 5.43 27.26
C ARG A 164 -21.87 4.17 28.12
N ASN A 165 -22.36 4.32 29.34
CA ASN A 165 -22.55 3.22 30.28
C ASN A 165 -23.66 2.26 29.84
N LYS A 166 -24.57 2.70 28.96
CA LYS A 166 -25.63 1.87 28.37
C LYS A 166 -25.22 1.19 27.05
N GLY A 167 -23.98 1.36 26.61
CA GLY A 167 -23.42 0.61 25.47
C GLY A 167 -23.22 1.42 24.20
N VAL A 168 -23.71 2.66 24.12
CA VAL A 168 -23.46 3.53 22.96
C VAL A 168 -22.02 4.05 23.02
N ASN A 169 -21.17 3.70 22.06
CA ASN A 169 -19.76 4.06 22.08
C ASN A 169 -19.22 4.49 20.71
N VAL A 170 -19.59 3.76 19.66
CA VAL A 170 -19.11 3.99 18.29
C VAL A 170 -20.27 4.34 17.36
N PHE A 171 -19.95 4.81 16.16
CA PHE A 171 -20.97 5.21 15.20
C PHE A 171 -21.85 4.03 14.77
N ASN A 172 -21.33 2.80 14.76
CA ASN A 172 -22.14 1.61 14.49
C ASN A 172 -23.31 1.40 15.47
N ASP A 173 -23.23 1.99 16.67
CA ASP A 173 -24.31 1.91 17.66
C ASP A 173 -25.42 2.94 17.36
N LEU A 174 -25.11 3.95 16.54
CA LEU A 174 -26.01 5.05 16.16
C LEU A 174 -26.58 4.93 14.75
N PHE A 175 -25.87 4.24 13.86
CA PHE A 175 -26.20 4.12 12.44
C PHE A 175 -26.69 2.72 12.09
N ASP A 176 -27.63 2.66 11.16
CA ASP A 176 -28.06 1.47 10.43
C ASP A 176 -27.69 1.59 8.93
N GLU A 177 -28.27 0.74 8.09
CA GLU A 177 -28.05 0.76 6.64
C GLU A 177 -28.67 2.00 5.97
N ASP A 178 -29.70 2.61 6.57
CA ASP A 178 -30.42 3.78 6.06
C ASP A 178 -29.84 5.11 6.59
N GLY A 179 -28.95 5.06 7.58
CA GLY A 179 -28.22 6.21 8.10
C GLY A 179 -28.33 6.35 9.62
N LEU A 180 -28.50 7.58 10.13
CA LEU A 180 -28.60 7.82 11.56
C LEU A 180 -29.99 7.43 12.07
N ARG A 181 -30.04 6.54 13.06
CA ARG A 181 -31.28 6.07 13.69
C ARG A 181 -32.05 7.17 14.41
N ALA A 182 -33.37 7.03 14.49
CA ALA A 182 -34.19 7.96 15.26
C ALA A 182 -33.94 7.80 16.77
N PHE A 183 -34.17 8.86 17.54
CA PHE A 183 -33.98 8.82 18.99
C PHE A 183 -34.89 7.80 19.67
N SER A 184 -36.13 7.61 19.17
CA SER A 184 -37.06 6.59 19.67
C SER A 184 -36.47 5.18 19.62
N ASP A 185 -35.78 4.87 18.53
CA ASP A 185 -35.22 3.53 18.30
C ASP A 185 -34.00 3.30 19.20
N LEU A 186 -33.14 4.31 19.33
CA LEU A 186 -32.00 4.29 20.24
C LEU A 186 -32.45 4.22 21.70
N GLN A 187 -33.53 4.91 22.04
CA GLN A 187 -34.13 4.88 23.37
C GLN A 187 -34.67 3.49 23.70
N ALA A 188 -35.37 2.84 22.76
CA ALA A 188 -35.90 1.50 22.95
C ALA A 188 -34.79 0.44 23.09
N GLU A 189 -33.71 0.53 22.31
CA GLU A 189 -32.63 -0.46 22.34
C GLU A 189 -31.69 -0.32 23.54
N TYR A 190 -31.25 0.91 23.83
CA TYR A 190 -30.26 1.17 24.88
C TYR A 190 -30.88 1.73 26.16
N ASP A 191 -32.21 1.71 26.31
CA ASP A 191 -32.93 2.26 27.46
C ASP A 191 -32.55 3.73 27.76
N LEU A 192 -32.39 4.58 26.75
CA LEU A 192 -31.86 5.93 26.96
C LEU A 192 -32.87 6.85 27.69
N PRO A 193 -32.43 7.76 28.59
CA PRO A 193 -33.36 8.67 29.26
C PRO A 193 -34.02 9.63 28.26
N GLY A 194 -35.36 9.79 28.30
CA GLY A 194 -36.07 10.70 27.41
C GLY A 194 -35.60 12.16 27.49
N ALA A 195 -35.12 12.60 28.67
CA ALA A 195 -34.51 13.91 28.87
C ALA A 195 -33.22 14.13 28.04
N SER A 196 -32.61 13.07 27.51
CA SER A 196 -31.41 13.15 26.66
C SER A 196 -31.70 13.43 25.18
N PHE A 197 -32.97 13.64 24.80
CA PHE A 197 -33.34 14.00 23.43
C PHE A 197 -32.63 15.27 22.94
N PHE A 198 -32.47 16.28 23.80
CA PHE A 198 -31.75 17.49 23.44
C PHE A 198 -30.27 17.20 23.10
N PHE A 199 -29.62 16.32 23.85
CA PHE A 199 -28.26 15.88 23.55
C PHE A 199 -28.19 15.15 22.20
N TYR A 200 -29.16 14.30 21.88
CA TYR A 200 -29.25 13.67 20.56
C TYR A 200 -29.32 14.72 19.43
N LEU A 201 -30.10 15.79 19.59
CA LEU A 201 -30.17 16.88 18.61
C LEU A 201 -28.83 17.62 18.48
N GLN A 202 -28.13 17.86 19.59
CA GLN A 202 -26.78 18.46 19.57
C GLN A 202 -25.77 17.56 18.86
N LEU A 203 -25.78 16.26 19.15
CA LEU A 203 -24.92 15.27 18.50
C LEU A 203 -25.18 15.22 17.00
N ARG A 204 -26.46 15.14 16.60
CA ARG A 204 -26.89 15.17 15.20
C ARG A 204 -26.42 16.44 14.48
N SER A 205 -26.56 17.59 15.13
CA SER A 205 -26.10 18.89 14.61
C SER A 205 -24.57 18.90 14.42
N ALA A 206 -23.82 18.43 15.42
CA ALA A 206 -22.36 18.31 15.34
C ALA A 206 -21.94 17.39 14.19
N MET A 207 -22.55 16.21 14.06
CA MET A 207 -22.24 15.27 12.99
C MET A 207 -22.43 15.87 11.59
N LYS A 208 -23.52 16.65 11.39
CA LYS A 208 -23.73 17.42 10.16
C LYS A 208 -22.61 18.46 9.95
N ALA A 209 -22.29 19.24 10.96
CA ALA A 209 -21.25 20.28 10.87
C ALA A 209 -19.85 19.72 10.55
N TYR A 210 -19.53 18.52 11.04
CA TYR A 210 -18.23 17.87 10.82
C TYR A 210 -18.17 16.97 9.56
N GLY A 211 -19.26 16.91 8.79
CA GLY A 211 -19.36 16.21 7.51
C GLY A 211 -19.43 14.68 7.65
N VAL A 212 -20.11 14.18 8.68
CA VAL A 212 -20.43 12.75 8.77
C VAL A 212 -21.40 12.39 7.64
N PRO A 213 -21.16 11.32 6.85
CA PRO A 213 -22.07 10.89 5.80
C PRO A 213 -23.50 10.65 6.32
N TRP A 214 -24.49 11.05 5.53
CA TRP A 214 -25.92 10.88 5.83
C TRP A 214 -26.57 10.04 4.72
N GLY A 215 -27.51 9.17 5.10
CA GLY A 215 -28.28 8.37 4.13
C GLY A 215 -27.48 7.29 3.42
N VAL A 216 -26.30 6.94 3.93
CA VAL A 216 -25.45 5.86 3.43
C VAL A 216 -24.87 5.09 4.62
N PRO A 217 -24.68 3.76 4.50
CA PRO A 217 -24.04 2.98 5.54
C PRO A 217 -22.58 3.40 5.69
N LEU A 218 -22.14 3.54 6.93
CA LEU A 218 -20.74 3.79 7.22
C LEU A 218 -19.92 2.54 6.89
N LEU A 219 -18.76 2.72 6.26
CA LEU A 219 -17.87 1.60 5.95
C LEU A 219 -17.05 1.18 7.18
N THR A 220 -16.53 -0.04 7.18
CA THR A 220 -15.54 -0.48 8.17
C THR A 220 -14.15 0.02 7.77
N HIS A 221 -13.40 0.58 8.72
CA HIS A 221 -12.04 1.04 8.45
C HIS A 221 -11.14 -0.13 8.02
N PRO A 222 -10.32 -0.02 6.94
CA PRO A 222 -9.50 -1.14 6.46
C PRO A 222 -8.50 -1.68 7.49
N LEU A 223 -7.95 -0.83 8.37
CA LEU A 223 -7.12 -1.31 9.49
C LEU A 223 -7.92 -2.18 10.47
N HIS A 224 -9.20 -1.84 10.72
CA HIS A 224 -10.06 -2.66 11.56
C HIS A 224 -10.38 -3.99 10.89
N GLN A 225 -10.72 -3.99 9.59
CA GLN A 225 -10.95 -5.21 8.81
C GLN A 225 -9.71 -6.13 8.81
N LEU A 226 -8.51 -5.55 8.79
CA LEU A 226 -7.26 -6.30 8.82
C LEU A 226 -6.99 -6.93 10.20
N CYS A 227 -7.20 -6.15 11.27
CA CYS A 227 -6.73 -6.49 12.62
C CYS A 227 -7.77 -7.22 13.49
N ALA A 228 -9.06 -6.86 13.40
CA ALA A 228 -10.10 -7.38 14.29
C ALA A 228 -10.41 -8.88 14.10
N PRO A 229 -10.46 -9.44 12.87
CA PRO A 229 -10.76 -10.86 12.67
C PRO A 229 -9.64 -11.82 13.07
N GLN A 230 -8.47 -11.31 13.48
CA GLN A 230 -7.28 -12.14 13.67
C GLN A 230 -7.36 -12.91 15.00
N LYS A 231 -7.72 -14.20 14.92
CA LYS A 231 -7.70 -15.13 16.07
C LYS A 231 -6.29 -15.51 16.51
N GLN A 232 -5.31 -15.42 15.60
CA GLN A 232 -3.91 -15.79 15.84
C GLN A 232 -2.98 -14.64 15.49
N THR A 233 -1.86 -14.53 16.21
CA THR A 233 -0.86 -13.49 15.93
C THR A 233 0.10 -13.86 14.78
N ARG A 234 0.10 -15.12 14.32
CA ARG A 234 1.00 -15.60 13.27
C ARG A 234 0.63 -14.91 11.95
N GLY A 235 1.63 -14.34 11.28
CA GLY A 235 1.46 -13.69 9.98
C GLY A 235 0.83 -12.28 10.02
N LEU A 236 0.40 -11.78 11.18
CA LEU A 236 -0.19 -10.44 11.31
C LEU A 236 0.77 -9.34 10.87
N VAL A 237 2.03 -9.41 11.28
CA VAL A 237 3.06 -8.43 10.89
C VAL A 237 3.26 -8.43 9.37
N SER A 238 3.23 -9.59 8.73
CA SER A 238 3.33 -9.69 7.27
C SER A 238 2.10 -9.08 6.58
N LYS A 239 0.90 -9.29 7.11
CA LYS A 239 -0.34 -8.67 6.61
C LYS A 239 -0.30 -7.14 6.76
N LEU A 240 0.11 -6.65 7.93
CA LEU A 240 0.32 -5.22 8.19
C LEU A 240 1.38 -4.62 7.27
N TYR A 241 2.51 -5.32 7.08
CA TYR A 241 3.55 -4.88 6.16
C TYR A 241 3.00 -4.76 4.74
N LYS A 242 2.31 -5.78 4.23
CA LYS A 242 1.67 -5.73 2.90
C LYS A 242 0.71 -4.55 2.77
N PHE A 243 -0.15 -4.34 3.77
CA PHE A 243 -1.06 -3.19 3.82
C PHE A 243 -0.33 -1.84 3.77
N ILE A 244 0.81 -1.72 4.46
CA ILE A 244 1.63 -0.50 4.48
C ILE A 244 2.41 -0.30 3.19
N SER A 245 2.94 -1.38 2.61
CA SER A 245 3.85 -1.34 1.46
C SER A 245 3.15 -1.28 0.11
N ASP A 246 1.84 -1.56 0.07
CA ASP A 246 1.07 -1.66 -1.16
C ASP A 246 1.17 -0.37 -2.01
N PRO A 247 1.77 -0.43 -3.21
CA PRO A 247 1.97 0.72 -4.06
C PRO A 247 0.66 1.16 -4.72
N ARG A 248 0.13 2.30 -4.27
CA ARG A 248 -1.10 2.93 -4.80
C ARG A 248 -0.92 3.68 -6.12
N THR A 249 0.22 3.50 -6.78
CA THR A 249 0.57 4.26 -7.99
C THR A 249 1.25 3.34 -9.00
N PRO A 250 0.93 3.45 -10.29
CA PRO A 250 1.56 2.64 -11.33
C PRO A 250 3.08 2.90 -11.38
N LEU A 251 3.82 1.97 -11.96
CA LEU A 251 5.25 2.18 -12.17
C LEU A 251 5.48 3.28 -13.22
N PRO A 252 6.53 4.10 -13.07
CA PRO A 252 6.90 5.05 -14.12
C PRO A 252 7.13 4.36 -15.47
N ALA A 253 7.72 3.15 -15.48
CA ALA A 253 7.95 2.38 -16.70
C ALA A 253 6.64 2.04 -17.43
N GLU A 254 5.59 1.68 -16.69
CA GLU A 254 4.26 1.35 -17.26
C GLU A 254 3.68 2.55 -18.03
N SER A 255 3.82 3.77 -17.49
CA SER A 255 3.35 4.98 -18.17
C SER A 255 4.10 5.28 -19.47
N VAL A 256 5.38 4.91 -19.55
CA VAL A 256 6.19 5.10 -20.77
C VAL A 256 5.82 4.03 -21.79
N TRP A 257 5.66 2.78 -21.37
CA TRP A 257 5.18 1.70 -22.23
C TRP A 257 3.80 1.99 -22.80
N ARG A 258 2.87 2.45 -21.96
CA ARG A 258 1.53 2.86 -22.40
C ARG A 258 1.63 3.88 -23.53
N ARG A 259 2.40 4.95 -23.35
CA ARG A 259 2.59 6.01 -24.38
C ARG A 259 3.14 5.47 -25.69
N ASP A 260 4.18 4.64 -25.63
CA ASP A 260 4.88 4.17 -26.84
C ASP A 260 4.05 3.14 -27.61
N LEU A 261 3.14 2.42 -26.94
CA LEU A 261 2.32 1.36 -27.52
C LEU A 261 0.92 1.81 -27.94
N THR A 262 0.33 2.83 -27.28
CA THR A 262 -0.95 3.43 -27.71
C THR A 262 -0.87 4.11 -29.09
N LEU A 263 0.34 4.29 -29.62
CA LEU A 263 0.57 4.79 -30.98
C LEU A 263 0.36 3.70 -32.06
N VAL A 264 0.07 2.45 -31.67
CA VAL A 264 0.11 1.26 -32.56
C VAL A 264 -1.29 0.67 -32.88
N GLY A 265 -2.39 1.29 -32.46
CA GLY A 265 -3.76 0.88 -32.85
C GLY A 265 -4.90 1.54 -32.06
N GLU A 266 -6.11 1.52 -32.64
CA GLU A 266 -7.33 2.22 -32.18
C GLU A 266 -8.18 1.45 -31.13
N GLU A 267 -7.77 0.27 -30.69
CA GLU A 267 -8.53 -0.51 -29.71
C GLU A 267 -8.22 -0.11 -28.25
N GLU A 268 -9.26 -0.11 -27.41
CA GLU A 268 -9.15 0.21 -25.98
C GLU A 268 -8.42 -0.91 -25.21
N ILE A 269 -7.11 -0.74 -25.02
CA ILE A 269 -6.26 -1.71 -24.33
C ILE A 269 -6.51 -1.67 -22.80
N CYS A 270 -6.95 -2.79 -22.22
CA CYS A 270 -6.98 -2.97 -20.76
C CYS A 270 -5.57 -3.20 -20.21
N TRP A 271 -4.89 -2.11 -19.85
CA TRP A 271 -3.51 -2.14 -19.38
C TRP A 271 -3.30 -2.93 -18.09
N ASP A 272 -4.28 -2.93 -17.18
CA ASP A 272 -4.11 -3.55 -15.86
C ASP A 272 -3.95 -5.07 -16.00
N THR A 273 -4.80 -5.72 -16.81
CA THR A 273 -4.70 -7.17 -17.11
C THR A 273 -3.39 -7.52 -17.82
N ILE A 274 -2.92 -6.64 -18.70
CA ILE A 274 -1.64 -6.85 -19.40
C ILE A 274 -0.47 -6.79 -18.43
N TRP A 275 -0.47 -5.82 -17.51
CA TRP A 275 0.61 -5.71 -16.53
C TRP A 275 0.67 -6.90 -15.59
N ASP A 276 -0.48 -7.36 -15.10
CA ASP A 276 -0.54 -8.57 -14.28
C ASP A 276 0.10 -9.76 -15.02
N THR A 277 -0.30 -9.96 -16.29
CA THR A 277 0.24 -11.02 -17.14
C THR A 277 1.75 -10.87 -17.38
N ILE A 278 2.24 -9.65 -17.63
CA ILE A 278 3.68 -9.38 -17.84
C ILE A 278 4.49 -9.73 -16.59
N TRP A 279 4.01 -9.34 -15.41
CA TRP A 279 4.73 -9.57 -14.16
C TRP A 279 4.69 -11.03 -13.72
N ASP A 280 3.60 -11.74 -13.97
CA ASP A 280 3.49 -13.18 -13.70
C ASP A 280 4.42 -13.97 -14.64
N ASN A 281 4.41 -13.65 -15.94
CA ASN A 281 5.26 -14.31 -16.94
C ASN A 281 6.75 -14.20 -16.63
N LEU A 282 7.20 -13.12 -15.96
CA LEU A 282 8.62 -12.97 -15.60
C LEU A 282 9.18 -14.18 -14.85
N TYR A 283 8.37 -14.83 -14.00
CA TYR A 283 8.78 -15.97 -13.18
C TYR A 283 8.42 -17.33 -13.79
N ASP A 284 7.49 -17.34 -14.74
CA ASP A 284 7.02 -18.55 -15.40
C ASP A 284 7.81 -18.87 -16.67
N THR A 285 8.23 -17.86 -17.44
CA THR A 285 8.99 -18.06 -18.69
C THR A 285 10.36 -18.71 -18.48
N SER A 286 11.00 -18.52 -17.32
CA SER A 286 12.26 -19.20 -17.03
C SER A 286 12.53 -19.31 -15.53
N LYS A 287 13.08 -20.46 -15.11
CA LYS A 287 13.61 -20.64 -13.74
C LYS A 287 15.05 -20.17 -13.58
N ASN A 288 15.73 -19.81 -14.67
CA ASN A 288 17.07 -19.24 -14.61
C ASN A 288 17.03 -17.77 -14.14
N PRO A 289 17.67 -17.40 -13.02
CA PRO A 289 17.69 -16.03 -12.52
C PRO A 289 18.25 -15.00 -13.51
N ASP A 290 19.20 -15.39 -14.37
CA ASP A 290 19.77 -14.48 -15.36
C ASP A 290 18.75 -14.11 -16.44
N HIS A 291 17.94 -15.08 -16.88
CA HIS A 291 16.86 -14.84 -17.83
C HIS A 291 15.77 -13.95 -17.22
N GLN A 292 15.37 -14.24 -15.97
CA GLN A 292 14.43 -13.40 -15.21
C GLN A 292 14.94 -11.97 -15.08
N LEU A 293 16.24 -11.80 -14.81
CA LEU A 293 16.87 -10.50 -14.69
C LEU A 293 16.94 -9.75 -16.03
N ILE A 294 17.15 -10.46 -17.14
CA ILE A 294 17.11 -9.88 -18.49
C ILE A 294 15.70 -9.32 -18.76
N HIS A 295 14.66 -10.11 -18.48
CA HIS A 295 13.26 -9.70 -18.65
C HIS A 295 12.89 -8.53 -17.73
N TYR A 296 13.30 -8.59 -16.46
CA TYR A 296 13.12 -7.51 -15.49
C TYR A 296 13.76 -6.20 -15.98
N LYS A 297 15.03 -6.26 -16.40
CA LYS A 297 15.75 -5.10 -16.95
C LYS A 297 15.07 -4.55 -18.20
N PHE A 298 14.51 -5.43 -19.03
CA PHE A 298 13.82 -5.06 -20.24
C PHE A 298 12.54 -4.27 -19.94
N ILE A 299 11.63 -4.83 -19.11
CA ILE A 299 10.36 -4.17 -18.76
C ILE A 299 10.63 -2.84 -18.04
N HIS A 300 11.61 -2.78 -17.15
CA HIS A 300 12.03 -1.54 -16.49
C HIS A 300 12.84 -0.58 -17.37
N ARG A 301 13.11 -0.95 -18.63
CA ARG A 301 13.92 -0.20 -19.59
C ARG A 301 15.29 0.22 -19.04
N MET A 302 15.95 -0.71 -18.35
CA MET A 302 17.25 -0.47 -17.68
C MET A 302 18.44 -0.47 -18.65
N TYR A 303 18.28 -1.00 -19.86
CA TYR A 303 19.33 -0.99 -20.86
C TYR A 303 19.63 0.44 -21.34
N LEU A 304 20.92 0.70 -21.58
CA LEU A 304 21.41 1.98 -22.06
C LEU A 304 21.33 1.98 -23.59
N THR A 305 20.54 2.89 -24.14
CA THR A 305 20.42 3.08 -25.59
C THR A 305 21.35 4.21 -26.03
N PRO A 306 21.71 4.32 -27.33
CA PRO A 306 22.52 5.44 -27.82
C PRO A 306 21.97 6.81 -27.42
N ARG A 307 20.65 7.00 -27.50
CA ARG A 307 19.98 8.21 -26.99
C ARG A 307 20.30 8.52 -25.51
N LYS A 308 20.30 7.50 -24.64
CA LYS A 308 20.63 7.68 -23.20
C LYS A 308 22.12 7.94 -23.00
N LEU A 309 22.98 7.21 -23.70
CA LEU A 309 24.44 7.36 -23.61
C LEU A 309 24.89 8.75 -24.08
N TYR A 310 24.28 9.26 -25.15
CA TYR A 310 24.50 10.62 -25.65
C TYR A 310 24.06 11.67 -24.63
N ALA A 311 22.88 11.50 -24.02
CA ALA A 311 22.42 12.38 -22.94
C ALA A 311 23.33 12.35 -21.70
N MET A 312 24.02 11.23 -21.46
CA MET A 312 25.05 11.09 -20.43
C MET A 312 26.42 11.61 -20.86
N LYS A 313 26.57 12.10 -22.11
CA LYS A 313 27.82 12.56 -22.72
C LYS A 313 28.91 11.49 -22.78
N ILE A 314 28.52 10.21 -22.89
CA ILE A 314 29.44 9.07 -23.03
C ILE A 314 29.82 8.86 -24.49
N ILE A 315 28.88 9.11 -25.40
CA ILE A 315 29.08 9.01 -26.86
C ILE A 315 28.74 10.34 -27.53
N THR A 316 29.20 10.53 -28.76
CA THR A 316 29.09 11.79 -29.52
C THR A 316 27.85 11.87 -30.42
N SER A 317 27.16 10.75 -30.68
CA SER A 317 25.94 10.70 -31.51
C SER A 317 24.84 9.93 -30.79
N PRO A 318 23.56 10.37 -30.84
CA PRO A 318 22.43 9.63 -30.30
C PRO A 318 21.89 8.55 -31.25
N ASN A 319 22.52 8.35 -32.40
CA ASN A 319 21.98 7.53 -33.48
C ASN A 319 22.27 6.03 -33.28
N CYS A 320 21.53 5.20 -34.00
CA CYS A 320 21.63 3.76 -33.95
C CYS A 320 22.92 3.27 -34.62
N ASP A 321 23.72 2.50 -33.90
CA ASP A 321 24.96 1.91 -34.43
C ASP A 321 24.71 0.61 -35.23
N LEU A 322 23.47 0.09 -35.20
CA LEU A 322 23.12 -1.17 -35.84
C LEU A 322 22.65 -1.00 -37.28
N CYS A 323 22.15 0.17 -37.68
CA CYS A 323 21.59 0.39 -39.01
C CYS A 323 22.16 1.64 -39.68
N THR A 324 22.04 1.69 -41.00
CA THR A 324 22.53 2.81 -41.82
C THR A 324 21.52 3.95 -41.95
N LEU A 325 20.34 3.85 -41.30
CA LEU A 325 19.26 4.84 -41.42
C LEU A 325 19.52 6.14 -40.66
N ASN A 326 20.62 6.23 -39.91
CA ASN A 326 20.97 7.38 -39.06
C ASN A 326 19.84 7.79 -38.09
N ALA A 327 18.95 6.85 -37.75
CA ALA A 327 17.83 7.07 -36.85
C ALA A 327 18.30 7.16 -35.40
N VAL A 328 17.58 7.91 -34.56
CA VAL A 328 17.89 8.01 -33.13
C VAL A 328 17.73 6.64 -32.46
N GLY A 329 18.77 6.19 -31.74
CA GLY A 329 18.77 4.95 -30.96
C GLY A 329 17.88 5.03 -29.73
N SER A 330 16.57 5.12 -29.95
CA SER A 330 15.53 5.06 -28.93
C SER A 330 15.37 3.62 -28.41
N PHE A 331 14.64 3.44 -27.30
CA PHE A 331 14.41 2.09 -26.77
C PHE A 331 13.62 1.23 -27.77
N MET A 332 12.57 1.78 -28.39
CA MET A 332 11.77 1.06 -29.38
C MET A 332 12.60 0.75 -30.63
N HIS A 333 13.40 1.70 -31.11
CA HIS A 333 14.23 1.47 -32.29
C HIS A 333 15.27 0.36 -32.08
N MET A 334 15.97 0.37 -30.93
CA MET A 334 17.02 -0.60 -30.65
C MET A 334 16.51 -2.04 -30.49
N TYR A 335 15.21 -2.24 -30.24
CA TYR A 335 14.64 -3.57 -30.00
C TYR A 335 13.58 -4.00 -31.02
N TRP A 336 12.97 -3.06 -31.76
CA TRP A 336 11.91 -3.33 -32.74
C TRP A 336 12.12 -2.60 -34.06
N ASP A 337 12.17 -1.26 -34.06
CA ASP A 337 12.04 -0.49 -35.31
C ASP A 337 13.29 -0.56 -36.21
N CYS A 338 14.45 -0.92 -35.66
CA CYS A 338 15.68 -1.08 -36.43
C CYS A 338 15.53 -2.21 -37.46
N PRO A 339 15.78 -1.97 -38.76
CA PRO A 339 15.59 -2.99 -39.80
C PRO A 339 16.36 -4.29 -39.54
N ASN A 340 17.59 -4.18 -39.04
CA ASN A 340 18.44 -5.34 -38.75
C ASN A 340 17.89 -6.14 -37.56
N VAL A 341 17.34 -5.46 -36.55
CA VAL A 341 16.71 -6.11 -35.40
C VAL A 341 15.37 -6.73 -35.79
N SER A 342 14.58 -6.04 -36.62
CA SER A 342 13.32 -6.57 -37.17
C SER A 342 13.57 -7.83 -38.01
N ALA A 343 14.60 -7.84 -38.86
CA ALA A 343 14.98 -9.01 -39.64
C ALA A 343 15.38 -10.20 -38.74
N PHE A 344 16.15 -9.94 -37.68
CA PHE A 344 16.51 -10.96 -36.69
C PHE A 344 15.28 -11.56 -36.01
N TRP A 345 14.32 -10.74 -35.57
CA TRP A 345 13.09 -11.25 -34.95
C TRP A 345 12.20 -12.04 -35.92
N LYS A 346 12.13 -11.63 -37.18
CA LYS A 346 11.43 -12.39 -38.23
C LYS A 346 12.07 -13.77 -38.43
N GLN A 347 13.40 -13.85 -38.43
CA GLN A 347 14.11 -15.12 -38.51
C GLN A 347 13.77 -16.01 -37.30
N ILE A 348 13.80 -15.48 -36.08
CA ILE A 348 13.42 -16.24 -34.88
C ILE A 348 11.98 -16.73 -34.97
N SER A 349 11.03 -15.86 -35.33
CA SER A 349 9.61 -16.21 -35.47
C SER A 349 9.39 -17.29 -36.52
N ALA A 350 10.08 -17.23 -37.66
CA ALA A 350 10.04 -18.27 -38.68
C ALA A 350 10.59 -19.60 -38.15
N THR A 351 11.79 -19.60 -37.56
CA THR A 351 12.40 -20.81 -37.01
C THR A 351 11.57 -21.45 -35.89
N LEU A 352 10.98 -20.65 -35.00
CA LEU A 352 10.09 -21.17 -33.96
C LEU A 352 8.78 -21.70 -34.54
N SER A 353 8.23 -21.06 -35.57
CA SER A 353 7.01 -21.54 -36.22
C SER A 353 7.25 -22.87 -36.91
N ASP A 354 8.40 -23.03 -37.56
CA ASP A 354 8.80 -24.28 -38.20
C ASP A 354 9.02 -25.40 -37.17
N LEU A 355 9.64 -25.09 -36.03
CA LEU A 355 9.91 -26.07 -34.97
C LEU A 355 8.68 -26.51 -34.19
N LEU A 356 7.72 -25.60 -33.97
CA LEU A 356 6.53 -25.85 -33.16
C LEU A 356 5.30 -26.21 -33.99
N GLU A 357 5.39 -26.15 -35.32
CA GLU A 357 4.27 -26.34 -36.25
C GLU A 357 3.07 -25.40 -35.97
N VAL A 358 3.34 -24.24 -35.37
CA VAL A 358 2.33 -23.22 -35.05
C VAL A 358 2.80 -21.87 -35.56
N THR A 359 1.89 -21.07 -36.11
CA THR A 359 2.21 -19.70 -36.54
C THR A 359 2.52 -18.81 -35.33
N VAL A 360 3.81 -18.54 -35.10
CA VAL A 360 4.23 -17.55 -34.09
C VAL A 360 4.13 -16.16 -34.71
N PRO A 361 3.30 -15.25 -34.17
CA PRO A 361 3.15 -13.92 -34.75
C PRO A 361 4.47 -13.15 -34.76
N ASN A 362 4.67 -12.35 -35.81
CA ASN A 362 5.81 -11.43 -35.88
C ASN A 362 5.82 -10.52 -34.63
N VAL A 363 6.93 -10.54 -33.90
CA VAL A 363 7.08 -9.94 -32.58
C VAL A 363 6.75 -8.44 -32.63
N THR A 364 5.55 -8.07 -32.18
CA THR A 364 5.18 -6.68 -31.89
C THR A 364 5.64 -6.34 -30.47
N PRO A 365 5.95 -5.06 -30.19
CA PRO A 365 6.46 -4.68 -28.89
C PRO A 365 5.41 -4.94 -27.81
N LEU A 366 5.67 -5.95 -26.99
CA LEU A 366 4.98 -6.28 -25.72
C LEU A 366 3.48 -6.59 -25.74
N VAL A 367 2.80 -6.45 -26.87
CA VAL A 367 1.37 -6.77 -26.98
C VAL A 367 1.21 -7.62 -28.23
N GLY A 368 1.13 -8.93 -28.05
CA GLY A 368 0.48 -9.76 -29.05
C GLY A 368 -0.89 -9.15 -29.30
N LYS A 369 -1.20 -8.82 -30.56
CA LYS A 369 -2.49 -8.27 -30.98
C LYS A 369 -3.69 -9.21 -30.75
N GLU A 370 -3.52 -10.27 -29.96
CA GLU A 370 -4.62 -11.13 -29.53
C GLU A 370 -4.41 -11.56 -28.08
N PRO A 371 -5.41 -11.38 -27.19
CA PRO A 371 -5.44 -11.93 -25.84
C PRO A 371 -5.41 -13.48 -25.77
N LYS A 372 -5.25 -14.17 -26.92
CA LYS A 372 -5.38 -15.62 -27.04
C LYS A 372 -4.06 -16.38 -27.15
N LEU A 373 -2.92 -15.72 -27.32
CA LEU A 373 -1.64 -16.41 -27.56
C LEU A 373 -0.72 -16.51 -26.33
N VAL A 374 -1.17 -16.08 -25.16
CA VAL A 374 -0.47 -16.34 -23.87
C VAL A 374 -0.55 -17.83 -23.47
N GLN A 375 -1.29 -18.66 -24.21
CA GLN A 375 -1.43 -20.10 -23.93
C GLN A 375 -0.49 -21.04 -24.71
N VAL A 376 0.40 -20.54 -25.60
CA VAL A 376 1.15 -21.43 -26.52
C VAL A 376 2.62 -21.62 -26.16
N VAL A 377 3.01 -21.36 -24.91
CA VAL A 377 4.27 -21.91 -24.36
C VAL A 377 3.97 -22.54 -23.00
N GLN A 378 3.35 -23.72 -23.06
CA GLN A 378 3.40 -24.73 -22.00
C GLN A 378 4.28 -25.88 -22.46
#